data_AF-A0A2V7IPI0-F1
#
_entry.id   AF-A0A2V7IPI0-F1
#
_cell.length_a   1.000
_cell.length_b   1.000
_cell.length_c   1.000
_cell.angle_alpha   90.00
_cell.angle_beta   90.00
_cell.angle_gamma   90.00
#
_symmetry.space_group_name_H-M   'P 1'
#
loop_
_entity.id
_entity.type
_entity.pdbx_description
1 polymer ?
#
loop_
_entity_poly.entity_id
_entity_poly.type
_entity_poly.pdbx_seq_one_letter_code
_entity_poly.pdbx_strand_id
1 'polypeptide(L)'
;MTPTPDTQHLTPDEIELWAQGLLPAARDVHLAQCAECRQTAERERKLLRELAQLPRFAPEFGFVERVMAKVKIPTPSGGFKS
;
A
#
# COMPACT_ATOMS: atom_id res chain seq x y z
N MET A 1 -32.50 -14.22 -1.66
CA MET A 1 -31.86 -13.80 -2.92
C MET A 1 -30.59 -13.06 -2.55
N THR A 2 -29.45 -13.74 -2.57
CA THR A 2 -28.13 -13.13 -2.39
C THR A 2 -27.74 -12.46 -3.71
N PRO A 3 -27.38 -11.17 -3.73
CA PRO A 3 -26.95 -10.52 -4.96
C PRO A 3 -25.69 -11.20 -5.50
N THR A 4 -25.69 -11.49 -6.79
CA THR A 4 -24.55 -12.01 -7.54
C THR A 4 -23.39 -10.99 -7.49
N PRO A 5 -22.13 -11.44 -7.37
CA PRO A 5 -20.98 -10.57 -7.08
C PRO A 5 -20.65 -9.53 -8.17
N ASP A 6 -21.18 -9.67 -9.39
CA ASP A 6 -20.91 -8.74 -10.50
C ASP A 6 -21.77 -7.46 -10.49
N THR A 7 -22.88 -7.43 -9.75
CA THR A 7 -23.79 -6.27 -9.71
C THR A 7 -23.60 -5.38 -8.48
N GLN A 8 -22.70 -5.75 -7.57
CA GLN A 8 -22.46 -5.00 -6.35
C GLN A 8 -21.36 -3.96 -6.58
N HIS A 9 -21.58 -2.73 -6.10
CA HIS A 9 -20.55 -1.68 -6.13
C HIS A 9 -19.29 -2.14 -5.39
N LEU A 10 -18.14 -1.63 -5.83
CA LEU A 10 -16.88 -1.85 -5.14
C LEU A 10 -16.95 -1.32 -3.70
N THR A 11 -16.41 -2.10 -2.77
CA THR A 11 -16.25 -1.65 -1.39
C THR A 11 -15.17 -0.57 -1.30
N PRO A 12 -15.09 0.19 -0.19
CA PRO A 12 -14.01 1.16 0.02
C PRO A 12 -12.62 0.52 -0.09
N ASP A 13 -12.41 -0.66 0.49
CA ASP A 13 -11.13 -1.38 0.42
C ASP A 13 -10.78 -1.77 -1.02
N GLU A 14 -11.76 -2.19 -1.83
CA GLU A 14 -11.54 -2.50 -3.24
C GLU A 14 -11.21 -1.25 -4.07
N ILE A 15 -11.83 -0.11 -3.75
CA ILE A 15 -11.50 1.19 -4.35
C ILE A 15 -10.05 1.59 -4.01
N GLU A 16 -9.63 1.40 -2.76
CA GLU A 16 -8.26 1.68 -2.32
C GLU A 16 -7.24 0.76 -3.01
N LEU A 17 -7.54 -0.54 -3.10
CA LEU A 17 -6.72 -1.52 -3.84
C LEU A 17 -6.59 -1.13 -5.31
N TRP A 18 -7.66 -0.65 -5.94
CA TRP A 18 -7.59 -0.17 -7.32
C TRP A 18 -6.69 1.05 -7.45
N ALA A 19 -6.83 2.01 -6.54
CA ALA A 19 -6.04 3.23 -6.54
C ALA A 19 -4.53 2.94 -6.37
N GLN A 20 -4.19 1.86 -5.66
CA GLN A 20 -2.83 1.34 -5.49
C GLN A 20 -2.34 0.44 -6.65
N GLY A 21 -3.22 0.09 -7.61
CA GLY A 21 -2.89 -0.82 -8.71
C GLY A 21 -2.86 -2.30 -8.32
N LEU A 22 -3.55 -2.66 -7.24
CA LEU A 22 -3.57 -4.00 -6.63
C LEU A 22 -4.92 -4.72 -6.76
N LEU A 23 -5.94 -4.08 -7.33
CA LEU A 23 -7.25 -4.71 -7.51
C LEU A 23 -7.20 -5.82 -8.58
N PRO A 24 -7.76 -7.01 -8.34
CA PRO A 24 -7.86 -8.05 -9.36
C PRO A 24 -8.63 -7.59 -10.61
N ALA A 25 -8.11 -7.94 -11.79
CA ALA A 25 -8.65 -7.49 -13.08
C ALA A 25 -10.15 -7.80 -13.27
N ALA A 26 -10.64 -8.93 -12.75
CA ALA A 26 -12.07 -9.29 -12.83
C ALA A 26 -12.97 -8.24 -12.16
N ARG A 27 -12.53 -7.63 -11.06
CA ARG A 27 -13.26 -6.55 -10.38
C ARG A 27 -13.02 -5.19 -11.03
N ASP A 28 -11.84 -4.94 -11.61
CA ASP A 28 -11.55 -3.69 -12.32
C ASP A 28 -12.49 -3.45 -13.52
N VAL A 29 -12.95 -4.52 -14.19
CA VAL A 29 -13.95 -4.44 -15.27
C VAL A 29 -15.21 -3.68 -14.84
N HIS A 30 -15.61 -3.76 -13.56
CA HIS A 30 -16.77 -3.04 -13.04
C HIS A 30 -16.64 -1.51 -13.21
N LEU A 31 -15.43 -0.95 -13.08
CA LEU A 31 -15.20 0.48 -13.23
C LEU A 31 -15.48 0.98 -14.65
N ALA A 32 -15.38 0.09 -15.65
CA ALA A 32 -15.77 0.40 -17.02
C ALA A 32 -17.31 0.55 -17.18
N GLN A 33 -18.09 -0.01 -16.27
CA GLN A 33 -19.55 -0.10 -16.38
C GLN A 33 -20.30 0.75 -15.32
N CYS A 34 -19.64 1.12 -14.22
CA CYS A 34 -20.25 1.90 -13.14
C CYS A 34 -19.60 3.29 -12.99
N ALA A 35 -20.36 4.35 -13.32
CA ALA A 35 -19.90 5.72 -13.22
C ALA A 35 -19.63 6.17 -11.76
N GLU A 36 -20.42 5.68 -10.81
CA GLU A 36 -20.26 6.00 -9.39
C GLU A 36 -18.94 5.44 -8.82
N CYS A 37 -18.69 4.16 -9.04
CA CYS A 37 -17.43 3.54 -8.61
C CYS A 37 -16.23 4.19 -9.32
N ARG A 38 -16.35 4.53 -10.61
CA ARG A 38 -15.30 5.23 -11.34
C ARG A 38 -14.98 6.59 -10.71
N GLN A 39 -15.99 7.39 -10.40
CA GLN A 39 -15.80 8.70 -9.80
C GLN A 39 -15.10 8.59 -8.43
N THR A 40 -15.50 7.64 -7.60
CA THR A 40 -14.88 7.40 -6.30
C THR A 40 -13.44 6.91 -6.44
N ALA A 41 -13.19 5.97 -7.35
CA ALA A 41 -11.85 5.45 -7.63
C ALA A 41 -10.88 6.53 -8.15
N GLU A 42 -11.34 7.39 -9.05
CA GLU A 42 -10.53 8.51 -9.55
C GLU A 42 -10.17 9.52 -8.45
N ARG A 43 -11.09 9.81 -7.53
CA ARG A 43 -10.80 10.64 -6.34
C ARG A 43 -9.74 10.00 -5.46
N GLU A 44 -9.87 8.70 -5.17
CA GLU A 44 -8.93 7.96 -4.34
C GLU A 44 -7.52 7.95 -4.95
N ARG A 45 -7.42 7.64 -6.24
CA ARG A 45 -6.15 7.65 -6.97
C ARG A 45 -5.51 9.03 -7.02
N LYS A 46 -6.31 10.09 -7.12
CA LYS A 46 -5.80 11.47 -7.05
C LYS A 46 -5.17 11.73 -5.68
N LEU A 47 -5.85 11.38 -4.59
CA LEU A 47 -5.34 11.53 -3.23
C LEU A 47 -4.01 10.79 -3.05
N LEU A 48 -3.92 9.52 -3.44
CA LEU A 48 -2.68 8.75 -3.34
C LEU A 48 -1.52 9.38 -4.13
N ARG A 49 -1.80 9.95 -5.32
CA ARG A 49 -0.79 10.67 -6.10
C ARG A 49 -0.31 11.95 -5.45
N GLU A 50 -1.18 12.67 -4.76
CA GLU A 50 -0.80 13.88 -4.01
C GLU A 50 0.05 13.49 -2.79
N LEU A 51 -0.32 12.44 -2.06
CA LEU A 51 0.46 11.91 -0.94
C LEU A 51 1.84 11.41 -1.38
N ALA A 52 1.93 10.74 -2.55
CA ALA A 52 3.18 10.23 -3.09
C ALA A 52 4.18 11.34 -3.50
N GLN A 53 3.71 12.57 -3.71
CA GLN A 53 4.55 13.73 -4.02
C GLN A 53 5.12 14.40 -2.77
N LEU A 54 4.65 14.03 -1.58
CA LEU A 54 5.17 14.62 -0.35
C LEU A 54 6.66 14.29 -0.21
N PRO A 55 7.48 15.25 0.29
CA PRO A 55 8.88 15.00 0.57
C PRO A 55 9.02 13.77 1.47
N ARG A 56 9.88 12.84 1.07
CA ARG A 56 10.25 11.75 1.96
C ARG A 56 10.97 12.36 3.17
N PHE A 57 10.45 12.09 4.35
CA PHE A 57 11.18 12.39 5.58
C PHE A 57 12.44 11.52 5.61
N ALA A 58 13.58 12.15 5.40
CA ALA A 58 14.88 11.54 5.61
C ALA A 58 15.31 11.83 7.06
N PRO A 59 15.86 10.83 7.78
CA PRO A 59 16.49 11.10 9.07
C PRO A 59 17.65 12.09 8.92
N GLU A 60 17.92 12.86 9.96
CA GLU A 60 19.08 13.75 9.99
C GLU A 60 20.40 12.99 9.82
N PHE A 61 21.42 13.70 9.36
CA PHE A 61 22.79 13.18 9.32
C PHE A 61 23.20 12.56 10.67
N GLY A 62 23.89 11.42 10.62
CA GLY A 62 24.32 10.69 11.81
C GLY A 62 23.24 9.81 12.45
N PHE A 63 22.02 9.73 11.90
CA PHE A 63 20.93 8.94 12.48
C PHE A 63 21.28 7.45 12.61
N VAL A 64 21.85 6.86 11.56
CA VAL A 64 22.22 5.44 11.53
C VAL A 64 23.23 5.14 12.64
N GLU A 65 24.25 5.98 12.77
CA GLU A 65 25.31 5.87 13.76
C GLU A 65 24.75 5.95 15.18
N ARG A 66 23.84 6.90 15.44
CA ARG A 66 23.17 7.04 16.75
C ARG A 66 22.27 5.85 17.09
N VAL A 67 21.60 5.27 16.10
CA VAL A 67 20.81 4.04 16.28
C VAL A 67 21.73 2.87 16.59
N MET A 68 22.75 2.64 15.76
CA MET A 68 23.66 1.51 15.89
C MET A 68 24.47 1.55 17.20
N ALA A 69 24.80 2.73 17.71
CA ALA A 69 25.43 2.88 19.03
C ALA A 69 24.58 2.35 20.20
N LYS A 70 23.25 2.23 20.01
CA LYS A 70 22.31 1.73 21.02
C LYS A 70 21.89 0.27 20.80
N VAL A 71 22.13 -0.28 19.61
CA VAL A 71 21.76 -1.66 19.30
C VAL A 71 22.77 -2.59 19.98
N LYS A 72 22.27 -3.44 20.89
CA LYS A 72 23.06 -4.54 21.47
C LYS A 72 23.06 -5.70 20.48
N ILE A 73 24.18 -5.92 19.80
CA ILE A 73 24.35 -7.08 18.92
C ILE A 73 24.83 -8.26 19.77
N PRO A 74 24.05 -9.34 19.92
CA PRO A 74 24.54 -10.54 20.58
C PRO A 74 25.69 -11.14 19.78
N THR A 75 26.77 -11.52 20.47
CA THR A 75 27.93 -12.18 19.86
C THR A 75 27.46 -13.48 19.18
N PRO A 76 27.83 -13.73 17.92
CA PRO A 76 27.59 -15.04 17.31
C PRO A 76 28.23 -16.10 18.19
N SER A 77 27.43 -17.07 18.64
CA SER A 77 27.90 -18.24 19.39
C SER A 77 28.76 -19.09 18.46
N GLY A 78 30.05 -18.77 18.34
CA GLY A 78 31.00 -19.44 17.49
C GLY A 78 31.23 -20.88 17.93
N GLY A 79 30.62 -21.82 17.21
CA GLY A 79 30.87 -23.26 17.31
C GLY A 79 31.05 -23.89 15.93
N PHE A 80 31.80 -23.26 15.02
CA PHE A 80 32.22 -23.92 13.78
C PHE A 80 33.68 -24.34 13.93
N LYS A 81 33.90 -25.62 14.25
CA LYS A 81 35.22 -26.27 14.22
C LYS A 81 35.49 -26.69 12.77
N SER A 82 36.58 -26.17 12.21
CA SER A 82 37.25 -26.70 11.01
C SER A 82 37.94 -28.02 11.29
#